data_AF-A0A7C9HNQ4-F1
#
_entry.id   AF-A0A7C9HNQ4-F1
#
_cell.length_a   1.000
_cell.length_b   1.000
_cell.length_c   1.000
_cell.angle_alpha   90.00
_cell.angle_beta   90.00
_cell.angle_gamma   90.00
#
_symmetry.space_group_name_H-M   'P 1'
#
loop_
_entity.id
_entity.type
_entity.pdbx_description
1 polymer ?
#
loop_
_entity_poly.entity_id
_entity_poly.type
_entity_poly.pdbx_seq_one_letter_code
_entity_poly.pdbx_strand_id
1 'polypeptide(L)'
;MPLHDGAIDAIRQQLECISIGERVSLIVIGCLTRTQHDAIRAFRASRNLPGAESPEIVYLGRHHFASRSKQGYTVEDLLRQIDAGLSADAVPFIRGSMTSLMASRPRDDGYGKQVRDHAVLELTARKPRVELFSVIPKGDGR
;
A
#
# COMPACT_ATOMS: atom_id res chain seq x y z
N MET A 1 -2.75 12.04 -8.35
CA MET A 1 -3.41 11.52 -7.14
C MET A 1 -3.32 10.02 -7.17
N PRO A 2 -2.75 9.39 -6.15
CA PRO A 2 -2.79 7.95 -6.06
C PRO A 2 -3.94 7.44 -5.22
N LEU A 3 -4.39 8.19 -4.20
CA LEU A 3 -5.65 7.94 -3.49
C LEU A 3 -6.75 8.86 -4.05
N HIS A 4 -7.99 8.38 -4.12
CA HIS A 4 -9.14 9.22 -4.51
C HIS A 4 -9.70 10.01 -3.31
N ASP A 5 -10.55 10.99 -3.59
CA ASP A 5 -11.25 11.75 -2.54
C ASP A 5 -12.08 10.80 -1.66
N GLY A 6 -11.94 10.91 -0.33
CA GLY A 6 -12.60 10.04 0.64
C GLY A 6 -11.98 8.64 0.80
N ALA A 7 -10.88 8.31 0.10
CA ALA A 7 -10.21 7.01 0.24
C ALA A 7 -9.72 6.76 1.66
N ILE A 8 -9.14 7.77 2.32
CA ILE A 8 -8.63 7.64 3.69
C ILE A 8 -9.75 7.29 4.68
N ASP A 9 -10.93 7.90 4.55
CA ASP A 9 -12.06 7.60 5.42
C ASP A 9 -12.62 6.19 5.15
N ALA A 10 -12.69 5.78 3.89
CA ALA A 10 -13.09 4.42 3.51
C ALA A 10 -12.10 3.37 4.05
N ILE A 11 -10.80 3.65 3.98
CA ILE A 11 -9.75 2.78 4.53
C ILE A 11 -9.85 2.73 6.07
N ARG A 12 -10.08 3.87 6.73
CA ARG A 12 -10.26 3.92 8.18
C ARG A 12 -11.42 3.04 8.60
N GLN A 13 -12.60 3.25 8.02
CA GLN A 13 -13.79 2.45 8.30
C GLN A 13 -13.51 0.95 8.06
N GLN A 14 -12.80 0.62 6.99
CA GLN A 14 -12.43 -0.75 6.68
C GLN A 14 -11.50 -1.36 7.74
N LEU A 15 -10.48 -0.63 8.19
CA LEU A 15 -9.57 -1.06 9.26
C LEU A 15 -10.28 -1.21 10.61
N GLU A 16 -11.20 -0.30 10.93
CA GLU A 16 -12.02 -0.36 12.14
C GLU A 16 -12.94 -1.58 12.13
N CYS A 17 -13.63 -1.86 11.01
CA CYS A 17 -14.43 -3.09 10.84
C CYS A 17 -13.56 -4.34 11.04
N ILE A 18 -12.37 -4.39 10.44
CA ILE A 18 -11.44 -5.52 10.64
C ILE A 18 -11.05 -5.65 12.12
N SER A 19 -10.84 -4.53 12.82
CA SER A 19 -10.40 -4.54 14.22
C SER A 19 -11.43 -5.17 15.17
N ILE A 20 -12.72 -5.09 14.84
CA ILE A 20 -13.81 -5.70 15.61
C ILE A 20 -14.23 -7.08 15.07
N GLY A 21 -13.51 -7.63 14.10
CA GLY A 21 -13.77 -8.97 13.55
C GLY A 21 -14.82 -9.03 12.43
N GLU A 22 -15.25 -7.88 11.91
CA GLU A 22 -16.25 -7.81 10.86
C GLU A 22 -15.73 -8.25 9.48
N ARG A 23 -16.65 -8.67 8.62
CA ARG A 23 -16.32 -9.02 7.23
C ARG A 23 -16.29 -7.77 6.35
N VAL A 24 -15.14 -7.53 5.74
CA VAL A 24 -14.94 -6.46 4.75
C VAL A 24 -14.82 -7.01 3.33
N SER A 25 -15.17 -6.17 2.35
CA SER A 25 -15.00 -6.42 0.92
C SER A 25 -13.85 -5.59 0.35
N LEU A 26 -13.33 -6.03 -0.79
CA LEU A 26 -12.31 -5.31 -1.53
C LEU A 26 -12.86 -3.96 -2.01
N ILE A 27 -12.18 -2.86 -1.67
CA ILE A 27 -12.51 -1.51 -2.13
C ILE A 27 -11.46 -0.98 -3.09
N VAL A 28 -11.86 -0.15 -4.06
CA VAL A 28 -10.90 0.67 -4.83
C VAL A 28 -10.55 1.86 -3.96
N ILE A 29 -9.26 2.14 -3.79
CA ILE A 29 -8.77 3.26 -2.96
C ILE A 29 -8.06 4.33 -3.78
N GLY A 30 -7.81 4.06 -5.06
CA GLY A 30 -6.89 4.88 -5.81
C GLY A 30 -6.49 4.38 -7.17
N CYS A 31 -5.54 5.08 -7.80
CA CYS A 31 -4.94 4.72 -9.08
C CYS A 31 -3.46 5.09 -9.10
N LEU A 32 -2.59 4.17 -9.50
CA LEU A 32 -1.19 4.49 -9.79
C LEU A 32 -1.10 5.62 -10.80
N THR A 33 -0.11 6.51 -10.63
CA THR A 33 0.24 7.44 -11.70
C THR A 33 0.72 6.67 -12.92
N ARG A 34 0.63 7.28 -14.11
CA ARG A 34 1.11 6.67 -15.35
C ARG A 34 2.56 6.18 -15.21
N THR A 35 3.44 7.00 -14.64
CA THR A 35 4.85 6.67 -14.41
C THR A 35 5.02 5.47 -13.47
N GLN A 36 4.27 5.43 -12.36
CA GLN A 36 4.31 4.28 -11.43
C GLN A 36 3.79 3.00 -12.09
N HIS A 37 2.68 3.09 -12.82
CA HIS A 37 2.05 1.96 -13.51
C HIS A 37 2.95 1.39 -14.60
N ASP A 38 3.51 2.25 -15.46
CA ASP A 38 4.42 1.83 -16.54
C ASP A 38 5.68 1.17 -15.98
N ALA A 39 6.26 1.72 -14.92
CA ALA A 39 7.43 1.13 -14.26
C ALA A 39 7.13 -0.23 -13.61
N ILE A 40 5.98 -0.37 -12.95
CA ILE A 40 5.55 -1.66 -12.37
C ILE A 40 5.34 -2.70 -13.48
N ARG A 41 4.69 -2.31 -14.59
CA ARG A 41 4.49 -3.21 -15.74
C ARG A 41 5.82 -3.64 -16.35
N ALA A 42 6.74 -2.71 -16.59
CA ALA A 42 8.07 -2.99 -17.14
C ALA A 42 8.86 -3.96 -16.23
N PHE A 43 8.83 -3.69 -14.93
CA PHE A 43 9.47 -4.55 -13.94
C PHE A 43 8.94 -5.98 -13.95
N ARG A 44 7.61 -6.14 -13.94
CA ARG A 44 6.99 -7.47 -13.93
C ARG A 44 7.21 -8.21 -15.25
N ALA A 45 7.18 -7.51 -16.37
CA ALA A 45 7.52 -8.05 -17.68
C ALA A 45 8.97 -8.58 -17.72
N SER A 46 9.93 -7.85 -17.13
CA SER A 46 11.34 -8.29 -17.03
C SER A 46 11.52 -9.62 -16.27
N ARG A 47 10.49 -10.09 -15.58
CA ARG A 47 10.47 -11.31 -14.78
C ARG A 47 9.48 -12.36 -15.26
N ASN A 48 8.92 -12.18 -16.46
CA ASN A 48 7.88 -13.05 -17.01
C ASN A 48 6.66 -13.19 -16.08
N LEU A 49 6.35 -12.14 -15.31
CA LEU A 49 5.17 -12.07 -14.47
C LEU A 49 4.04 -11.32 -15.19
N PRO A 50 2.76 -11.68 -14.97
CA PRO A 50 1.63 -10.93 -15.50
C PRO A 50 1.71 -9.46 -15.09
N GLY A 51 1.53 -8.54 -16.03
CA GLY A 51 1.49 -7.10 -15.75
C GLY A 51 0.23 -6.70 -14.99
N ALA A 52 0.26 -5.53 -14.35
CA ALA A 52 -0.94 -4.89 -13.84
C ALA A 52 -1.78 -4.39 -15.04
N GLU A 53 -2.96 -4.97 -15.25
CA GLU A 53 -3.85 -4.60 -16.36
C GLU A 53 -4.52 -3.25 -16.13
N SER A 54 -4.88 -2.96 -14.88
CA SER A 54 -5.46 -1.70 -14.44
C SER A 54 -4.48 -0.92 -13.55
N PRO A 55 -4.44 0.43 -13.63
CA PRO A 55 -3.72 1.24 -12.67
C PRO A 55 -4.44 1.34 -11.31
N GLU A 56 -5.71 0.89 -11.23
CA GLU A 56 -6.49 0.95 -9.99
C GLU A 56 -5.81 0.18 -8.86
N ILE A 57 -5.78 0.83 -7.70
CA ILE A 57 -5.29 0.26 -6.46
C ILE A 57 -6.51 -0.18 -5.65
N VAL A 58 -6.53 -1.45 -5.30
CA VAL A 58 -7.55 -2.05 -4.45
C VAL A 58 -7.00 -2.37 -3.06
N TYR A 59 -7.87 -2.43 -2.07
CA TYR A 59 -7.52 -2.67 -0.69
C TYR A 59 -8.53 -3.61 -0.02
N LEU A 60 -8.00 -4.65 0.65
CA LEU A 60 -8.75 -5.54 1.53
C LEU A 60 -8.36 -5.34 3.01
N GLY A 61 -7.13 -4.92 3.27
CA GLY A 61 -6.64 -4.53 4.59
C GLY A 61 -6.45 -5.63 5.64
N ARG A 62 -6.99 -6.84 5.47
CA ARG A 62 -6.91 -7.91 6.49
C ARG A 62 -5.47 -8.31 6.84
N HIS A 63 -4.65 -8.59 5.83
CA HIS A 63 -3.25 -8.95 6.07
C HIS A 63 -2.49 -7.76 6.65
N HIS A 64 -2.69 -6.58 6.06
CA HIS A 64 -2.06 -5.34 6.52
C HIS A 64 -2.33 -5.08 8.00
N PHE A 65 -3.60 -5.03 8.41
CA PHE A 65 -4.01 -4.84 9.80
C PHE A 65 -3.43 -5.95 10.70
N ALA A 66 -3.65 -7.22 10.38
CA ALA A 66 -3.19 -8.32 11.22
C ALA A 66 -1.66 -8.34 11.41
N SER A 67 -0.89 -7.98 10.37
CA SER A 67 0.56 -7.92 10.43
C SER A 67 1.05 -6.71 11.24
N ARG A 68 0.49 -5.53 10.99
CA ARG A 68 0.95 -4.27 11.61
C ARG A 68 0.46 -4.13 13.06
N SER A 69 -0.78 -4.49 13.37
CA SER A 69 -1.29 -4.41 14.74
C SER A 69 -0.51 -5.32 15.69
N LYS A 70 -0.01 -6.48 15.21
CA LYS A 70 0.91 -7.34 16.00
C LYS A 70 2.24 -6.68 16.35
N GLN A 71 2.69 -5.71 15.53
CA GLN A 71 3.88 -4.90 15.78
C GLN A 71 3.56 -3.61 16.58
N GLY A 72 2.33 -3.48 17.09
CA GLY A 72 1.90 -2.34 17.89
C GLY A 72 1.61 -1.07 17.10
N TYR A 73 1.28 -1.19 15.81
CA TYR A 73 0.78 -0.05 15.03
C TYR A 73 -0.72 0.15 15.25
N THR A 74 -1.13 1.41 15.40
CA THR A 74 -2.52 1.84 15.51
C THR A 74 -3.14 2.05 14.12
N VAL A 75 -4.48 2.09 14.01
CA VAL A 75 -5.17 2.43 12.75
C VAL A 75 -4.64 3.74 12.17
N GLU A 76 -4.42 4.76 13.00
CA GLU A 76 -3.87 6.05 12.56
C GLU A 76 -2.44 5.95 12.03
N ASP A 77 -1.63 5.02 12.54
CA ASP A 77 -0.31 4.75 11.95
C ASP A 77 -0.46 4.11 10.58
N LEU A 78 -1.35 3.13 10.43
CA LEU A 78 -1.60 2.48 9.13
C LEU A 78 -2.08 3.49 8.09
N LEU A 79 -2.96 4.44 8.46
CA LEU A 79 -3.41 5.49 7.53
C LEU A 79 -2.26 6.38 7.06
N ARG A 80 -1.41 6.84 8.00
CA ARG A 80 -0.21 7.64 7.66
C ARG A 80 0.78 6.87 6.79
N GLN A 81 0.95 5.57 7.05
CA GLN A 81 1.77 4.68 6.24
C GLN A 81 1.23 4.56 4.80
N ILE A 82 -0.08 4.32 4.64
CA ILE A 82 -0.73 4.18 3.34
C ILE A 82 -0.63 5.47 2.53
N ASP A 83 -0.95 6.61 3.14
CA ASP A 83 -0.93 7.91 2.48
C ASP A 83 0.48 8.24 1.93
N ALA A 84 1.50 8.08 2.77
CA ALA A 84 2.89 8.32 2.37
C ALA A 84 3.40 7.28 1.37
N GLY A 85 3.13 5.99 1.59
CA GLY A 85 3.63 4.90 0.75
C GLY A 85 3.00 4.86 -0.64
N LEU A 86 1.79 5.40 -0.79
CA LEU A 86 1.11 5.50 -2.07
C LEU A 86 1.26 6.86 -2.74
N SER A 87 1.90 7.86 -2.14
CA SER A 87 1.97 9.24 -2.65
C SER A 87 2.32 9.38 -4.14
N ALA A 88 1.93 10.48 -4.77
CA ALA A 88 2.04 10.63 -6.24
C ALA A 88 3.51 10.61 -6.71
N ASP A 89 4.41 11.01 -5.82
CA ASP A 89 5.85 11.04 -5.99
C ASP A 89 6.55 9.79 -5.44
N ALA A 90 5.80 8.84 -4.84
CA ALA A 90 6.36 7.56 -4.43
C ALA A 90 6.96 6.83 -5.63
N VAL A 91 8.15 6.28 -5.44
CA VAL A 91 8.93 5.68 -6.52
C VAL A 91 8.80 4.17 -6.50
N PRO A 92 8.75 3.51 -7.67
CA PRO A 92 8.86 2.06 -7.76
C PRO A 92 10.12 1.59 -7.03
N PHE A 93 9.93 0.76 -6.00
CA PHE A 93 11.00 0.16 -5.25
C PHE A 93 11.04 -1.33 -5.55
N ILE A 94 12.14 -1.74 -6.17
CA ILE A 94 12.34 -3.08 -6.67
C ILE A 94 13.41 -3.74 -5.79
N ARG A 95 12.99 -4.63 -4.90
CA ARG A 95 13.91 -5.43 -4.09
C ARG A 95 13.46 -6.88 -4.04
N GLY A 96 14.31 -7.79 -4.53
CA GLY A 96 13.94 -9.20 -4.67
C GLY A 96 12.71 -9.34 -5.58
N SER A 97 11.89 -10.37 -5.38
CA SER A 97 10.69 -10.68 -6.19
C SER A 97 9.52 -9.69 -6.04
N MET A 98 9.52 -8.85 -5.00
CA MET A 98 8.38 -8.02 -4.63
C MET A 98 8.20 -6.78 -5.53
N THR A 99 6.94 -6.47 -5.82
CA THR A 99 6.53 -5.19 -6.42
C THR A 99 6.16 -4.25 -5.29
N SER A 100 6.78 -3.06 -5.22
CA SER A 100 6.45 -2.07 -4.19
C SER A 100 6.62 -0.64 -4.68
N LEU A 101 5.94 0.29 -4.02
CA LEU A 101 6.25 1.72 -4.05
C LEU A 101 6.95 2.10 -2.75
N MET A 102 7.86 3.07 -2.82
CA MET A 102 8.55 3.63 -1.67
C MET A 102 8.31 5.13 -1.66
N ALA A 103 7.89 5.65 -0.50
CA ALA A 103 7.77 7.08 -0.27
C ALA A 103 9.09 7.79 -0.64
N SER A 104 8.99 8.86 -1.44
CA SER A 104 10.16 9.61 -1.91
C SER A 104 10.92 10.27 -0.75
N ARG A 105 10.17 10.74 0.25
CA ARG A 105 10.65 11.49 1.41
C ARG A 105 10.33 10.70 2.69
N PRO A 106 11.25 10.66 3.66
CA PRO A 106 10.91 10.17 4.99
C PRO A 106 9.86 11.08 5.64
N ARG A 107 9.08 10.51 6.56
CA ARG A 107 8.17 11.24 7.45
C ARG A 107 8.50 10.94 8.91
N ASP A 108 8.07 11.82 9.80
CA ASP A 108 8.01 11.53 11.23
C ASP A 108 6.92 10.46 11.49
N ASP A 109 7.25 9.46 12.30
CA ASP A 109 6.31 8.39 12.67
C ASP A 109 5.36 8.78 13.82
N GLY A 110 5.55 9.94 14.44
CA GLY A 110 4.85 10.38 15.64
C GLY A 110 5.47 9.88 16.94
N TYR A 111 6.56 9.12 16.86
CA TYR A 111 7.29 8.51 17.97
C TYR A 111 8.78 8.89 17.96
N GLY A 112 9.16 9.94 17.22
CA GLY A 112 10.51 10.49 17.17
C GLY A 112 11.45 9.73 16.23
N LYS A 113 10.92 8.92 15.29
CA LYS A 113 11.70 8.28 14.23
C LYS A 113 11.33 8.85 12.87
N GLN A 114 12.33 8.87 11.99
CA GLN A 114 12.14 9.16 10.58
C GLN A 114 11.99 7.83 9.83
N VAL A 115 10.83 7.64 9.21
CA VAL A 115 10.50 6.42 8.48
C VAL A 115 10.25 6.71 7.02
N ARG A 116 10.64 5.76 6.16
CA ARG A 116 10.28 5.76 4.75
C ARG A 116 9.31 4.61 4.52
N ASP A 117 8.09 4.90 4.12
CA ASP A 117 7.05 3.89 3.95
C ASP A 117 7.17 3.14 2.63
N HIS A 118 7.12 1.81 2.69
CA HIS A 118 7.15 0.92 1.52
C HIS A 118 5.79 0.26 1.35
N ALA A 119 5.02 0.70 0.37
CA ALA A 119 3.76 0.07 0.00
C ALA A 119 4.03 -1.19 -0.83
N VAL A 120 3.75 -2.36 -0.26
CA VAL A 120 3.88 -3.66 -0.91
C VAL A 120 2.64 -3.92 -1.75
N LEU A 121 2.88 -4.22 -3.03
CA LEU A 121 1.84 -4.43 -4.01
C LEU A 121 1.83 -5.89 -4.48
N GLU A 122 0.65 -6.49 -4.44
CA GLU A 122 0.37 -7.78 -5.06
C GLU A 122 -0.59 -7.61 -6.25
N LEU A 123 -0.76 -8.66 -7.06
CA LEU A 123 -1.77 -8.67 -8.11
C LEU A 123 -2.84 -9.70 -7.78
N THR A 124 -4.11 -9.30 -7.93
CA THR A 124 -5.24 -10.22 -7.75
C THR A 124 -5.21 -11.35 -8.78
N ALA A 125 -5.58 -12.57 -8.39
CA ALA A 125 -5.48 -13.75 -9.26
C ALA A 125 -6.38 -13.70 -10.52
N ARG A 126 -7.52 -12.99 -10.46
CA ARG A 126 -8.44 -12.78 -11.60
C ARG A 126 -8.45 -11.30 -11.96
N LYS A 127 -8.23 -10.97 -13.24
CA LYS A 127 -8.09 -9.59 -13.74
C LYS A 127 -7.10 -8.79 -12.88
N PRO A 128 -5.79 -8.99 -13.06
CA PRO A 128 -4.77 -8.59 -12.10
C PRO A 128 -4.79 -7.08 -11.83
N ARG A 129 -5.51 -6.73 -10.76
CA ARG A 129 -5.57 -5.39 -10.17
C ARG A 129 -4.45 -5.28 -9.14
N VAL A 130 -3.96 -4.07 -8.97
CA VAL A 130 -2.91 -3.78 -8.00
C VAL A 130 -3.53 -3.76 -6.62
N GLU A 131 -3.24 -4.76 -5.79
CA GLU A 131 -3.67 -4.79 -4.40
C GLU A 131 -2.60 -4.17 -3.51
N LEU A 132 -3.00 -3.21 -2.67
CA LEU A 132 -2.18 -2.79 -1.54
C LEU A 132 -2.24 -3.87 -0.46
N PHE A 133 -1.21 -4.71 -0.42
CA PHE A 133 -1.15 -5.87 0.46
C PHE A 133 -0.73 -5.50 1.89
N SER A 134 0.25 -4.61 2.01
CA SER A 134 0.75 -4.11 3.30
C SER A 134 1.61 -2.86 3.08
N VAL A 135 1.83 -2.07 4.14
CA VAL A 135 2.83 -1.00 4.16
C VAL A 135 3.87 -1.30 5.23
N ILE A 136 5.15 -1.07 4.90
CA ILE A 136 6.27 -1.28 5.80
C ILE A 136 6.97 0.06 6.05
N PRO A 137 6.78 0.71 7.21
CA PRO A 137 7.60 1.84 7.61
C PRO A 137 9.05 1.37 7.85
N LYS A 138 10.00 1.85 7.05
CA LYS A 138 11.43 1.52 7.22
C LYS A 138 12.12 2.64 7.98
N GLY A 139 12.67 2.31 9.15
CA GLY A 139 13.45 3.24 9.98
C GLY A 139 13.02 3.32 11.45
N ASP A 140 11.90 2.68 11.82
CA ASP A 140 11.36 2.67 13.18
C ASP A 140 12.01 1.64 14.12
N GLY A 141 12.66 0.61 13.56
CA GLY A 141 13.31 -0.46 14.32
C GLY A 141 12.38 -1.60 14.75
N ARG A 142 11.20 -1.77 14.12
CA ARG A 142 10.25 -2.87 14.36
C ARG A 142 10.18 -3.91 13.24
#